data_AF-A0AAV5EVS1-F1
#
_entry.id   AF-A0AAV5EVS1-F1
#
_cell.length_a   1.000
_cell.length_b   1.000
_cell.length_c   1.000
_cell.angle_alpha   90.00
_cell.angle_beta   90.00
_cell.angle_gamma   90.00
#
_symmetry.space_group_name_H-M   'P 1'
#
loop_
_entity.id
_entity.type
_entity.pdbx_description
1 polymer ?
#
loop_
_entity_poly.entity_id
_entity_poly.type
_entity_poly.pdbx_seq_one_letter_code
_entity_poly.pdbx_strand_id
1 'polypeptide(L)'
;MAASLRPGPRRKTMSRCSPEIDRCVHVFEIDRYSLHKGSGAGRYIRSASFAVGGHDWCVCVREILAPRRRPGRNQRPRFHLPQALEQKRHRAVDDRLVIECDVTVIMKTPVPESGTMFDIEVPPSDLSDNLGKLLETQKGTDVTFKVKHEFFHAHKIVLAMRSRVFEAQIYGPLLGDNDKPCVTIEDMEPSIFKTLLHFIYTDSLPATVMDDLDGDEKEERVKHLLVAADRYAMERMKLMCESMLCKRLSAESVHHCSSS
;
A
#
# COMPACT_ATOMS: atom_id res chain seq x y z
N MET A 1 -49.64 46.02 4.81
CA MET A 1 -49.83 44.84 5.68
C MET A 1 -48.66 43.89 5.47
N ALA A 2 -47.88 43.60 6.50
CA ALA A 2 -46.72 42.72 6.39
C ALA A 2 -47.19 41.26 6.34
N ALA A 3 -46.92 40.56 5.23
CA ALA A 3 -47.26 39.15 5.09
C ALA A 3 -46.28 38.32 5.93
N SER A 4 -46.79 37.71 6.99
CA SER A 4 -46.06 36.75 7.83
C SER A 4 -45.68 35.53 7.00
N LEU A 5 -44.41 35.39 6.64
CA LEU A 5 -43.89 34.20 5.97
C LEU A 5 -43.95 33.00 6.92
N ARG A 6 -44.82 32.04 6.63
CA ARG A 6 -44.85 30.76 7.34
C ARG A 6 -43.66 29.91 6.84
N PRO A 7 -42.84 29.31 7.72
CA PRO A 7 -41.78 28.42 7.29
C PRO A 7 -42.38 27.24 6.53
N GLY A 8 -41.80 26.93 5.36
CA GLY A 8 -42.20 25.77 4.56
C GLY A 8 -42.00 24.44 5.29
N PRO A 9 -42.62 23.35 4.80
CA PRO A 9 -42.55 22.05 5.45
C PRO A 9 -41.08 21.62 5.66
N ARG A 10 -40.73 21.30 6.90
CA ARG A 10 -39.36 20.90 7.25
C ARG A 10 -39.01 19.58 6.58
N ARG A 11 -37.98 19.60 5.74
CA ARG A 11 -37.36 18.39 5.18
C ARG A 11 -36.58 17.67 6.28
N LYS A 12 -37.03 16.48 6.64
CA LYS A 12 -36.26 15.55 7.49
C LYS A 12 -35.34 14.74 6.59
N THR A 13 -34.06 14.71 6.91
CA THR A 13 -33.09 13.78 6.35
C THR A 13 -32.70 12.77 7.42
N MET A 14 -32.38 11.54 7.01
CA MET A 14 -31.87 10.49 7.88
C MET A 14 -30.62 9.93 7.19
N SER A 15 -29.50 9.89 7.90
CA SER A 15 -28.33 9.11 7.51
C SER A 15 -28.19 7.92 8.44
N ARG A 16 -27.59 6.84 7.94
CA ARG A 16 -27.31 5.63 8.71
C ARG A 16 -25.85 5.28 8.49
N CYS A 17 -25.08 5.28 9.57
CA CYS A 17 -23.71 4.78 9.59
C CYS A 17 -23.75 3.38 10.19
N SER A 18 -23.34 2.38 9.42
CA SER A 18 -23.08 1.03 9.94
C SER A 18 -21.56 0.86 9.96
N PRO A 19 -20.94 0.65 11.13
CA PRO A 19 -19.50 0.40 11.20
C PRO A 19 -19.18 -0.91 10.46
N GLU A 20 -18.05 -0.93 9.76
CA GLU A 20 -17.48 -2.19 9.28
C GLU A 20 -16.88 -2.90 10.50
N ILE A 21 -17.41 -4.10 10.79
CA ILE A 21 -17.00 -4.90 11.95
C ILE A 21 -16.44 -6.23 11.47
N ASP A 22 -15.36 -6.65 12.10
CA ASP A 22 -14.85 -8.02 12.03
C ASP A 22 -15.04 -8.68 13.40
N ARG A 23 -15.59 -9.89 13.43
CA ARG A 23 -16.00 -10.57 14.67
C ARG A 23 -15.52 -12.01 14.69
N CYS A 24 -14.93 -12.40 15.81
CA CYS A 24 -14.42 -13.75 16.06
C CYS A 24 -14.82 -14.22 17.47
N VAL A 25 -15.19 -15.49 17.59
CA VAL A 25 -15.36 -16.16 18.90
C VAL A 25 -14.19 -17.13 19.08
N HIS A 26 -13.33 -16.86 20.06
CA HIS A 26 -12.22 -17.72 20.43
C HIS A 26 -12.53 -18.48 21.71
N VAL A 27 -12.49 -19.82 21.64
CA VAL A 27 -12.68 -20.71 22.79
C VAL A 27 -11.32 -21.22 23.25
N PHE A 28 -10.96 -20.89 24.49
CA PHE A 28 -9.74 -21.32 25.14
C PHE A 28 -10.06 -22.26 26.30
N GLU A 29 -9.63 -23.51 26.18
CA GLU A 29 -9.85 -24.56 27.18
C GLU A 29 -8.54 -24.87 27.92
N ILE A 30 -8.60 -24.89 29.24
CA ILE A 30 -7.49 -25.26 30.11
C ILE A 30 -7.93 -26.46 30.92
N ASP A 31 -7.37 -27.62 30.58
CA ASP A 31 -7.55 -28.84 31.35
C ASP A 31 -6.71 -28.79 32.63
N ARG A 32 -7.23 -29.41 33.69
CA ARG A 32 -6.59 -29.48 35.01
C ARG A 32 -6.15 -28.11 35.52
N TYR A 33 -7.03 -27.11 35.39
CA TYR A 33 -6.74 -25.72 35.72
C TYR A 33 -6.22 -25.54 37.15
N SER A 34 -6.66 -26.39 38.09
CA SER A 34 -6.15 -26.41 39.48
C SER A 34 -4.64 -26.66 39.58
N LEU A 35 -4.04 -27.45 38.68
CA LEU A 35 -2.58 -27.70 38.66
C LEU A 35 -1.79 -26.47 38.20
N HIS A 36 -2.44 -25.55 37.49
CA HIS A 36 -1.84 -24.29 37.09
C HIS A 36 -2.00 -23.20 38.17
N LYS A 37 -2.84 -23.43 39.20
CA LYS A 37 -2.96 -22.56 40.38
C LYS A 37 -1.78 -22.78 41.33
N GLY A 38 -1.18 -21.69 41.82
CA GLY A 38 -0.10 -21.74 42.82
C GLY A 38 1.33 -21.66 42.27
N SER A 39 1.51 -21.43 40.97
CA SER A 39 2.84 -21.37 40.32
C SER A 39 3.62 -20.05 40.49
N GLY A 40 3.30 -19.22 41.49
CA GLY A 40 4.05 -18.01 41.83
C GLY A 40 3.60 -16.73 41.10
N ALA A 41 3.91 -15.58 41.70
CA ALA A 41 3.48 -14.28 41.23
C ALA A 41 4.08 -13.95 39.84
N GLY A 42 3.22 -13.78 38.83
CA GLY A 42 3.62 -13.27 37.50
C GLY A 42 3.46 -14.25 36.34
N ARG A 43 3.17 -15.53 36.59
CA ARG A 43 2.86 -16.48 35.50
C ARG A 43 1.45 -16.27 34.95
N TYR A 44 1.33 -16.33 33.62
CA TYR A 44 0.07 -16.33 32.89
C TYR A 44 -0.01 -17.54 31.97
N ILE A 45 -1.21 -18.08 31.80
CA ILE A 45 -1.50 -19.11 30.80
C ILE A 45 -2.03 -18.39 29.56
N ARG A 46 -1.43 -18.63 28.40
CA ARG A 46 -1.78 -17.96 27.13
C ARG A 46 -2.39 -18.96 26.15
N SER A 47 -3.43 -18.55 25.42
CA SER A 47 -3.97 -19.30 24.29
C SER A 47 -3.03 -19.26 23.08
N ALA A 48 -3.34 -20.03 22.03
CA ALA A 48 -2.79 -19.74 20.71
C ALA A 48 -3.20 -18.35 20.23
N SER A 49 -2.43 -17.79 19.30
CA SER A 49 -2.80 -16.54 18.63
C SER A 49 -3.98 -16.77 17.68
N PHE A 50 -4.88 -15.79 17.59
CA PHE A 50 -6.00 -15.78 16.64
C PHE A 50 -6.14 -14.39 16.00
N ALA A 51 -6.44 -14.37 14.70
CA ALA A 51 -6.53 -13.13 13.94
C ALA A 51 -7.97 -12.59 13.94
N VAL A 52 -8.15 -11.31 14.26
CA VAL A 52 -9.40 -10.57 14.04
C VAL A 52 -9.10 -9.09 13.85
N GLY A 53 -9.74 -8.48 12.86
CA GLY A 53 -9.57 -7.08 12.51
C GLY A 53 -8.15 -6.71 12.05
N GLY A 54 -7.45 -7.63 11.38
CA GLY A 54 -6.06 -7.41 10.92
C GLY A 54 -5.00 -7.43 12.02
N HIS A 55 -5.36 -7.85 13.23
CA HIS A 55 -4.45 -7.98 14.37
C HIS A 55 -4.41 -9.42 14.87
N ASP A 56 -3.27 -9.82 15.44
CA ASP A 56 -3.09 -11.09 16.14
C ASP A 56 -3.36 -10.92 17.64
N TRP A 57 -4.32 -11.68 18.15
CA TRP A 57 -4.80 -11.64 19.53
C TRP A 57 -4.45 -12.92 20.27
N CYS A 58 -4.32 -12.85 21.59
CA CYS A 58 -4.27 -14.03 22.44
C CYS A 58 -4.97 -13.78 23.77
N VAL A 59 -5.59 -14.82 24.34
CA VAL A 59 -6.22 -14.76 25.67
C VAL A 59 -5.17 -15.12 26.72
N CYS A 60 -4.98 -14.26 27.71
CA CYS A 60 -4.08 -14.49 28.85
C CYS A 60 -4.86 -14.59 30.16
N VAL A 61 -4.64 -15.66 30.93
CA VAL A 61 -5.20 -15.87 32.27
C VAL A 61 -4.11 -15.67 33.31
N ARG A 62 -4.33 -14.74 34.25
CA ARG A 62 -3.42 -14.49 35.38
C ARG A 62 -4.10 -14.81 36.70
N GLU A 63 -3.39 -15.48 37.60
CA GLU A 63 -3.80 -15.65 38.99
C GLU A 63 -3.45 -14.38 39.79
N ILE A 64 -4.47 -13.69 40.32
CA ILE A 64 -4.26 -12.56 41.22
C ILE A 64 -4.16 -13.12 42.64
N LEU A 65 -2.95 -13.22 43.17
CA LEU A 65 -2.76 -13.40 44.61
C LEU A 65 -3.22 -12.10 45.31
N ALA A 66 -4.47 -12.07 45.77
CA ALA A 66 -4.94 -11.01 46.66
C ALA A 66 -4.36 -11.23 48.07
N PRO A 67 -4.00 -10.17 48.83
CA PRO A 67 -3.66 -10.33 50.23
C PRO A 67 -4.87 -10.88 50.98
N ARG A 68 -4.63 -11.95 51.77
CA ARG A 68 -5.62 -12.68 52.57
C ARG A 68 -6.72 -11.78 53.16
N ARG A 69 -7.97 -11.88 52.67
CA ARG A 69 -9.19 -11.71 53.50
C ARG A 69 -10.44 -12.45 52.96
N ARG A 70 -11.00 -13.23 53.90
CA ARG A 70 -12.32 -13.85 54.09
C ARG A 70 -12.84 -14.89 53.06
N PRO A 71 -13.25 -16.08 53.53
CA PRO A 71 -13.81 -17.15 52.69
C PRO A 71 -15.24 -16.80 52.27
N GLY A 72 -15.59 -17.07 51.00
CA GLY A 72 -16.99 -17.05 50.55
C GLY A 72 -17.31 -16.29 49.25
N ARG A 73 -16.35 -15.74 48.50
CA ARG A 73 -16.63 -15.14 47.19
C ARG A 73 -15.79 -15.77 46.08
N ASN A 74 -16.48 -16.36 45.09
CA ASN A 74 -15.88 -16.82 43.84
C ASN A 74 -15.05 -15.70 43.22
N GLN A 75 -13.74 -15.93 43.10
CA GLN A 75 -12.78 -15.01 42.50
C GLN A 75 -13.00 -14.98 40.99
N ARG A 76 -13.21 -13.78 40.43
CA ARG A 76 -13.30 -13.58 38.98
C ARG A 76 -11.97 -13.07 38.43
N PRO A 77 -11.40 -13.70 37.39
CA PRO A 77 -10.22 -13.17 36.72
C PRO A 77 -10.54 -11.81 36.08
N ARG A 78 -9.61 -10.85 36.19
CA ARG A 78 -9.66 -9.55 35.50
C ARG A 78 -8.73 -9.58 34.30
N PHE A 79 -9.21 -9.01 33.20
CA PHE A 79 -8.50 -8.91 31.92
C PHE A 79 -8.36 -7.43 31.55
N HIS A 80 -7.21 -7.02 31.02
CA HIS A 80 -6.95 -5.67 30.52
C HIS A 80 -6.71 -5.75 29.01
N LEU A 81 -7.33 -4.88 28.20
CA LEU A 81 -6.81 -4.38 26.91
C LEU A 81 -7.72 -3.24 26.35
N PRO A 82 -7.22 -2.37 25.43
CA PRO A 82 -7.89 -1.15 25.00
C PRO A 82 -8.83 -1.37 23.79
N GLN A 83 -9.99 -0.71 23.85
CA GLN A 83 -10.84 -0.35 22.71
C GLN A 83 -11.53 -1.47 21.89
N ALA A 84 -11.73 -2.67 22.46
CA ALA A 84 -12.64 -3.69 21.92
C ALA A 84 -13.86 -3.90 22.84
N LEU A 85 -15.05 -4.10 22.26
CA LEU A 85 -16.23 -4.56 23.01
C LEU A 85 -16.14 -6.08 23.15
N GLU A 86 -15.51 -6.54 24.23
CA GLU A 86 -15.35 -7.97 24.51
C GLU A 86 -16.43 -8.46 25.49
N GLN A 87 -17.17 -9.50 25.11
CA GLN A 87 -18.06 -10.19 26.03
C GLN A 87 -17.42 -11.52 26.45
N LYS A 88 -17.10 -11.63 27.75
CA LYS A 88 -16.35 -12.76 28.29
C LYS A 88 -17.27 -13.69 29.07
N ARG A 89 -17.31 -14.95 28.68
CA ARG A 89 -17.97 -16.02 29.44
C ARG A 89 -16.93 -17.04 29.85
N HIS A 90 -16.96 -17.42 31.13
CA HIS A 90 -16.11 -18.50 31.63
C HIS A 90 -16.96 -19.50 32.37
N ARG A 91 -16.65 -20.78 32.21
CA ARG A 91 -17.25 -21.87 32.97
C ARG A 91 -16.13 -22.76 33.50
N ALA A 92 -16.20 -23.09 34.79
CA ALA A 92 -15.36 -24.09 35.40
C ALA A 92 -16.23 -25.31 35.71
N VAL A 93 -15.93 -26.45 35.06
CA VAL A 93 -16.60 -27.75 35.29
C VAL A 93 -15.49 -28.79 35.34
N ASP A 94 -15.49 -29.68 36.35
CA ASP A 94 -14.57 -30.82 36.44
C ASP A 94 -13.09 -30.49 36.20
N ASP A 95 -12.58 -29.49 36.92
CA ASP A 95 -11.19 -28.98 36.82
C ASP A 95 -10.78 -28.47 35.42
N ARG A 96 -11.76 -28.22 34.55
CA ARG A 96 -11.59 -27.62 33.23
C ARG A 96 -12.08 -26.19 33.26
N LEU A 97 -11.22 -25.25 32.88
CA LEU A 97 -11.59 -23.85 32.68
C LEU A 97 -11.79 -23.60 31.19
N VAL A 98 -13.02 -23.27 30.79
CA VAL A 98 -13.33 -22.85 29.42
C VAL A 98 -13.58 -21.35 29.41
N ILE A 99 -12.88 -20.64 28.52
CA ILE A 99 -13.02 -19.20 28.30
C ILE A 99 -13.48 -19.00 26.87
N GLU A 100 -14.66 -18.43 26.71
CA GLU A 100 -15.18 -17.99 25.43
C GLU A 100 -15.03 -16.47 25.35
N CYS A 101 -14.25 -16.02 24.37
CA CYS A 101 -13.99 -14.62 24.11
C CYS A 101 -14.61 -14.23 22.77
N ASP A 102 -15.65 -13.41 22.82
CA ASP A 102 -16.25 -12.80 21.65
C ASP A 102 -15.57 -11.45 21.40
N VAL A 103 -14.78 -11.37 20.34
CA VAL A 103 -14.01 -10.19 19.96
C VAL A 103 -14.62 -9.58 18.72
N THR A 104 -15.05 -8.32 18.84
CA THR A 104 -15.51 -7.51 17.71
C THR A 104 -14.58 -6.31 17.54
N VAL A 105 -13.94 -6.20 16.38
CA VAL A 105 -13.08 -5.08 15.99
C VAL A 105 -13.83 -4.19 15.01
N ILE A 106 -13.87 -2.89 15.29
CA ILE A 106 -14.43 -1.89 14.39
C ILE A 106 -13.30 -1.44 13.46
N MET A 107 -13.36 -1.84 12.20
CA MET A 107 -12.27 -1.65 11.24
C MET A 107 -12.18 -0.19 10.80
N LYS A 108 -13.30 0.40 10.37
CA LYS A 108 -13.47 1.85 10.14
C LYS A 108 -14.96 2.21 10.26
N THR A 109 -15.25 3.43 10.68
CA THR A 109 -16.54 4.06 10.37
C THR A 109 -16.49 4.52 8.92
N PRO A 110 -17.30 3.96 8.00
CA PRO A 110 -17.49 4.60 6.71
C PRO A 110 -18.00 6.02 6.99
N VAL A 111 -17.33 7.03 6.43
CA VAL A 111 -17.94 8.36 6.36
C VAL A 111 -19.26 8.15 5.61
N PRO A 112 -20.42 8.59 6.13
CA PRO A 112 -21.67 8.41 5.41
C PRO A 112 -21.56 9.21 4.12
N GLU A 113 -21.27 8.50 3.03
CA GLU A 113 -21.43 9.05 1.69
C GLU A 113 -22.90 9.41 1.58
N SER A 114 -23.17 10.71 1.50
CA SER A 114 -24.45 11.17 1.04
C SER A 114 -24.57 10.66 -0.39
N GLY A 115 -25.24 9.53 -0.57
CA GLY A 115 -25.67 9.04 -1.87
C GLY A 115 -26.60 10.10 -2.45
N THR A 116 -26.02 11.09 -3.12
CA THR A 116 -26.71 11.81 -4.17
C THR A 116 -26.97 10.78 -5.24
N MET A 117 -28.26 10.48 -5.44
CA MET A 117 -28.75 9.59 -6.48
C MET A 117 -28.58 10.28 -7.85
N PHE A 118 -27.33 10.48 -8.26
CA PHE A 118 -26.83 10.89 -9.56
C PHE A 118 -25.35 10.47 -9.59
N ASP A 119 -25.06 9.21 -9.96
CA ASP A 119 -23.70 8.82 -10.32
C ASP A 119 -23.39 9.49 -11.66
N ILE A 120 -22.71 10.63 -11.59
CA ILE A 120 -22.03 11.17 -12.75
C ILE A 120 -20.80 10.28 -12.93
N GLU A 121 -20.84 9.40 -13.93
CA GLU A 121 -19.66 8.63 -14.33
C GLU A 121 -18.54 9.61 -14.71
N VAL A 122 -17.55 9.74 -13.84
CA VAL A 122 -16.36 10.55 -14.12
C VAL A 122 -15.47 9.73 -15.04
N PRO A 123 -15.16 10.22 -16.25
CA PRO A 123 -14.25 9.51 -17.15
C PRO A 123 -12.85 9.41 -16.53
N PRO A 124 -12.09 8.35 -16.86
CA PRO A 124 -10.71 8.21 -16.41
C PRO A 124 -9.86 9.39 -16.90
N SER A 125 -8.82 9.73 -16.15
CA SER A 125 -7.88 10.79 -16.53
C SER A 125 -7.13 10.42 -17.82
N ASP A 126 -7.15 11.33 -18.79
CA ASP A 126 -6.47 11.22 -20.09
C ASP A 126 -5.13 12.00 -20.13
N LEU A 127 -4.70 12.57 -18.99
CA LEU A 127 -3.49 13.41 -18.92
C LEU A 127 -2.24 12.70 -19.44
N SER A 128 -2.00 11.45 -19.03
CA SER A 128 -0.86 10.65 -19.48
C SER A 128 -0.87 10.48 -21.00
N ASP A 129 -2.03 10.16 -21.57
CA ASP A 129 -2.17 9.96 -23.02
C ASP A 129 -1.97 11.27 -23.78
N ASN A 130 -2.47 12.38 -23.24
CA ASN A 130 -2.27 13.71 -23.81
C ASN A 130 -0.79 14.13 -23.78
N LEU A 131 -0.05 13.80 -22.72
CA LEU A 131 1.40 14.01 -22.65
C LEU A 131 2.16 13.07 -23.60
N GLY A 132 1.75 11.81 -23.74
CA GLY A 132 2.30 10.89 -24.73
C GLY A 132 2.15 11.42 -26.15
N LYS A 133 0.96 11.89 -26.52
CA LYS A 133 0.70 12.55 -27.82
C LYS A 133 1.54 13.81 -28.02
N LEU A 134 1.81 14.57 -26.96
CA LEU A 134 2.69 15.74 -27.04
C LEU A 134 4.13 15.34 -27.43
N LEU A 135 4.65 14.24 -26.87
CA LEU A 135 5.95 13.69 -27.25
C LEU A 135 5.95 13.21 -28.70
N GLU A 136 4.92 12.48 -29.13
CA GLU A 136 4.81 11.92 -30.48
C GLU A 136 4.69 13.00 -31.57
N THR A 137 3.86 14.01 -31.34
CA THR A 137 3.64 15.10 -32.29
C THR A 137 4.82 16.08 -32.37
N GLN A 138 5.73 16.05 -31.38
CA GLN A 138 6.91 16.92 -31.28
C GLN A 138 6.60 18.43 -31.34
N LYS A 139 5.35 18.81 -31.08
CA LYS A 139 4.87 20.17 -31.19
C LYS A 139 5.39 21.04 -30.04
N GLY A 140 6.19 22.05 -30.38
CA GLY A 140 6.74 22.99 -29.38
C GLY A 140 8.01 22.51 -28.69
N THR A 141 8.68 21.51 -29.27
CA THR A 141 9.97 21.00 -28.77
C THR A 141 11.06 22.07 -28.85
N ASP A 142 11.80 22.19 -27.75
CA ASP A 142 12.80 23.24 -27.49
C ASP A 142 14.17 22.66 -27.12
N VAL A 143 14.32 21.34 -27.12
CA VAL A 143 15.59 20.62 -26.95
C VAL A 143 15.62 19.38 -27.85
N THR A 144 16.82 19.08 -28.36
CA THR A 144 17.08 17.88 -29.16
C THR A 144 18.16 17.04 -28.49
N PHE A 145 17.95 15.73 -28.40
CA PHE A 145 18.95 14.77 -27.94
C PHE A 145 19.44 13.94 -29.12
N LYS A 146 20.76 13.88 -29.30
CA LYS A 146 21.41 12.96 -30.22
C LYS A 146 21.87 11.75 -29.42
N VAL A 147 21.24 10.59 -29.64
CA VAL A 147 21.58 9.33 -29.00
C VAL A 147 22.13 8.40 -30.06
N LYS A 148 23.44 8.16 -30.03
CA LYS A 148 24.17 7.49 -31.12
C LYS A 148 23.86 8.13 -32.49
N HIS A 149 23.04 7.46 -33.31
CA HIS A 149 22.68 7.86 -34.66
C HIS A 149 21.23 8.40 -34.78
N GLU A 150 20.48 8.43 -33.68
CA GLU A 150 19.09 8.86 -33.65
C GLU A 150 18.93 10.22 -32.95
N PHE A 151 17.92 10.98 -33.38
CA PHE A 151 17.59 12.29 -32.82
C PHE A 151 16.21 12.25 -32.17
N PHE A 152 16.12 12.78 -30.95
CA PHE A 152 14.91 12.81 -30.14
C PHE A 152 14.58 14.24 -29.78
N HIS A 153 13.38 14.68 -30.13
CA HIS A 153 12.88 16.02 -29.80
C HIS A 153 12.03 15.96 -28.52
N ALA A 154 12.24 16.91 -27.61
CA ALA A 154 11.56 16.93 -26.32
C ALA A 154 11.34 18.37 -25.80
N HIS A 155 10.72 18.45 -24.62
CA HIS A 155 10.34 19.70 -23.95
C HIS A 155 11.13 19.86 -22.66
N LYS A 156 11.93 20.94 -22.56
CA LYS A 156 12.79 21.24 -21.40
C LYS A 156 12.01 21.20 -20.09
N ILE A 157 10.84 21.83 -20.06
CA ILE A 157 10.02 21.92 -18.84
C ILE A 157 9.54 20.56 -18.34
N VAL A 158 9.16 19.66 -19.24
CA VAL A 158 8.70 18.30 -18.88
C VAL A 158 9.87 17.49 -18.34
N LEU A 159 11.02 17.56 -19.00
CA LEU A 159 12.24 16.86 -18.58
C LEU A 159 12.71 17.34 -17.21
N ALA A 160 12.82 18.65 -17.01
CA ALA A 160 13.25 19.25 -15.76
C ALA A 160 12.30 18.95 -14.59
N MET A 161 10.99 19.01 -14.81
CA MET A 161 9.99 18.66 -13.80
C MET A 161 10.11 17.20 -13.34
N ARG A 162 10.49 16.29 -14.26
CA ARG A 162 10.45 14.84 -14.03
C ARG A 162 11.80 14.26 -13.59
N SER A 163 12.90 14.94 -13.90
CA SER A 163 14.26 14.51 -13.56
C SER A 163 15.10 15.69 -13.13
N ARG A 164 15.59 15.64 -11.88
CA ARG A 164 16.55 16.62 -11.34
C ARG A 164 17.86 16.66 -12.12
N VAL A 165 18.25 15.53 -12.72
CA VAL A 165 19.46 15.45 -13.56
C VAL A 165 19.24 16.23 -14.85
N PHE A 166 18.10 16.05 -15.52
CA PHE A 166 17.77 16.88 -16.69
C PHE A 166 17.58 18.34 -16.32
N GLU A 167 16.94 18.65 -15.19
CA GLU A 167 16.82 20.02 -14.69
C GLU A 167 18.19 20.70 -14.57
N ALA A 168 19.13 20.06 -13.87
CA ALA A 168 20.48 20.55 -13.70
C ALA A 168 21.26 20.61 -15.03
N GLN A 169 21.04 19.66 -15.93
CA GLN A 169 21.69 19.66 -17.24
C GLN A 169 21.18 20.82 -18.10
N ILE A 170 19.86 21.06 -18.11
CA ILE A 170 19.16 22.02 -18.96
C ILE A 170 19.29 23.46 -18.48
N TYR A 171 19.15 23.68 -17.18
CA TYR A 171 19.18 25.01 -16.57
C TYR A 171 20.48 25.30 -15.83
N GLY A 172 21.40 24.34 -15.79
CA GLY A 172 22.75 24.55 -15.24
C GLY A 172 23.68 25.24 -16.23
N PRO A 173 24.90 25.62 -15.78
CA PRO A 173 25.87 26.36 -16.59
C PRO A 173 26.38 25.62 -17.84
N LEU A 174 26.05 24.33 -17.96
CA LEU A 174 26.56 23.43 -18.99
C LEU A 174 25.85 23.58 -20.34
N LEU A 175 24.63 24.11 -20.35
CA LEU A 175 23.87 24.36 -21.56
C LEU A 175 23.92 25.86 -21.86
N GLY A 176 24.95 26.28 -22.61
CA GLY A 176 25.11 27.68 -23.04
C GLY A 176 23.93 28.22 -23.85
N ASP A 177 23.88 29.54 -24.06
CA ASP A 177 22.78 30.32 -24.68
C ASP A 177 22.52 29.98 -26.17
N ASN A 178 22.13 28.74 -26.45
CA ASN A 178 21.60 28.33 -27.75
C ASN A 178 20.07 28.32 -27.72
N ASP A 179 19.47 28.95 -28.73
CA ASP A 179 18.01 29.03 -28.91
C ASP A 179 17.35 27.64 -28.91
N LYS A 180 18.07 26.61 -29.39
CA LYS A 180 17.72 25.18 -29.28
C LYS A 180 18.94 24.31 -29.02
N PRO A 181 19.21 23.91 -27.77
CA PRO A 181 20.36 23.09 -27.47
C PRO A 181 20.24 21.66 -28.02
N CYS A 182 21.36 21.14 -28.53
CA CYS A 182 21.52 19.75 -28.94
C CYS A 182 22.41 19.03 -27.91
N VAL A 183 21.86 18.06 -27.20
CA VAL A 183 22.56 17.28 -26.16
C VAL A 183 22.95 15.92 -26.72
N THR A 184 24.23 15.55 -26.64
CA THR A 184 24.70 14.23 -27.10
C THR A 184 24.74 13.23 -25.94
N ILE A 185 24.20 12.03 -26.15
CA ILE A 185 24.23 10.91 -25.20
C ILE A 185 24.89 9.72 -25.90
N GLU A 186 26.08 9.34 -25.44
CA GLU A 186 26.88 8.28 -26.05
C GLU A 186 26.64 6.91 -25.37
N ASP A 187 26.50 6.87 -24.05
CA ASP A 187 26.37 5.63 -23.27
C ASP A 187 24.91 5.19 -23.08
N MET A 188 24.09 5.30 -24.13
CA MET A 188 22.72 4.78 -24.11
C MET A 188 22.28 4.28 -25.47
N GLU A 189 21.58 3.16 -25.48
CA GLU A 189 20.93 2.67 -26.69
C GLU A 189 19.68 3.54 -27.01
N PRO A 190 19.42 3.88 -28.29
CA PRO A 190 18.25 4.65 -28.67
C PRO A 190 16.92 4.07 -28.16
N SER A 191 16.79 2.74 -28.16
CA SER A 191 15.59 2.04 -27.67
C SER A 191 15.34 2.30 -26.17
N ILE A 192 16.41 2.26 -25.35
CA ILE A 192 16.38 2.54 -23.91
C ILE A 192 16.04 4.01 -23.67
N PHE A 193 16.65 4.92 -24.41
CA PHE A 193 16.35 6.35 -24.29
C PHE A 193 14.91 6.68 -24.70
N LYS A 194 14.39 6.03 -25.74
CA LYS A 194 12.99 6.15 -26.16
C LYS A 194 12.03 5.72 -25.05
N THR A 195 12.32 4.61 -24.37
CA THR A 195 11.53 4.15 -23.22
C THR A 195 11.64 5.11 -22.03
N LEU A 196 12.84 5.63 -21.74
CA LEU A 196 13.04 6.65 -20.70
C LEU A 196 12.20 7.91 -20.99
N LEU A 197 12.25 8.42 -22.23
CA LEU A 197 11.42 9.56 -22.64
C LEU A 197 9.94 9.25 -22.51
N HIS A 198 9.47 8.09 -22.97
CA HIS A 198 8.08 7.70 -22.79
C HIS A 198 7.68 7.74 -21.31
N PHE A 199 8.48 7.12 -20.43
CA PHE A 199 8.22 7.11 -18.99
C PHE A 199 8.20 8.52 -18.38
N ILE A 200 9.06 9.43 -18.85
CA ILE A 200 9.06 10.83 -18.40
C ILE A 200 7.71 11.50 -18.68
N TYR A 201 7.10 11.25 -19.84
CA TYR A 201 5.82 11.88 -20.23
C TYR A 201 4.59 11.17 -19.67
N THR A 202 4.60 9.85 -19.56
CA THR A 202 3.40 9.05 -19.25
C THR A 202 3.42 8.41 -17.86
N ASP A 203 4.57 8.43 -17.17
CA ASP A 203 4.79 7.68 -15.93
C ASP A 203 4.50 6.17 -16.07
N SER A 204 4.62 5.64 -17.29
CA SER A 204 4.35 4.23 -17.61
C SER A 204 5.41 3.65 -18.53
N LEU A 205 5.78 2.39 -18.26
CA LEU A 205 6.65 1.63 -19.16
C LEU A 205 5.80 1.06 -20.30
N PRO A 206 6.22 1.23 -21.57
CA PRO A 206 5.50 0.66 -22.72
C PRO A 206 5.33 -0.86 -22.61
N ALA A 207 4.21 -1.36 -23.11
CA ALA A 207 3.94 -2.81 -23.20
C ALA A 207 4.98 -3.56 -24.06
N THR A 208 5.70 -2.87 -24.94
CA THR A 208 6.81 -3.45 -25.73
C THR A 208 8.06 -3.81 -24.89
N VAL A 209 8.14 -3.34 -23.65
CA VAL A 209 9.10 -3.86 -22.65
C VAL A 209 8.58 -5.17 -22.02
N MET A 210 7.27 -5.43 -22.13
CA MET A 210 6.58 -6.52 -21.47
C MET A 210 6.44 -7.78 -22.36
N ASP A 211 6.27 -7.68 -23.69
CA ASP A 211 5.58 -8.76 -24.43
C ASP A 211 6.34 -9.62 -25.48
N ASP A 212 7.49 -9.23 -26.07
CA ASP A 212 7.91 -9.91 -27.33
C ASP A 212 9.34 -10.48 -27.39
N LEU A 213 10.03 -10.69 -26.27
CA LEU A 213 11.43 -11.16 -26.28
C LEU A 213 11.67 -12.36 -25.37
N ASP A 214 12.61 -13.21 -25.79
CA ASP A 214 13.15 -14.32 -25.00
C ASP A 214 13.58 -13.85 -23.61
N GLY A 215 13.55 -14.76 -22.65
CA GLY A 215 13.80 -14.48 -21.24
C GLY A 215 15.01 -13.56 -21.01
N ASP A 216 16.13 -13.86 -21.67
CA ASP A 216 17.42 -13.22 -21.44
C ASP A 216 17.52 -11.81 -22.04
N GLU A 217 17.01 -11.61 -23.27
CA GLU A 217 17.03 -10.30 -23.94
C GLU A 217 16.13 -9.28 -23.23
N LYS A 218 15.00 -9.74 -22.70
CA LYS A 218 14.11 -8.91 -21.85
C LYS A 218 14.82 -8.48 -20.57
N GLU A 219 15.55 -9.40 -19.94
CA GLU A 219 16.29 -9.10 -18.72
C GLU A 219 17.39 -8.07 -18.97
N GLU A 220 18.16 -8.24 -20.03
CA GLU A 220 19.22 -7.29 -20.39
C GLU A 220 18.66 -5.90 -20.68
N ARG A 221 17.53 -5.82 -21.39
CA ARG A 221 16.83 -4.55 -21.61
C ARG A 221 16.39 -3.90 -20.29
N VAL A 222 15.86 -4.67 -19.34
CA VAL A 222 15.45 -4.15 -18.02
C VAL A 222 16.67 -3.69 -17.21
N LYS A 223 17.81 -4.37 -17.29
CA LYS A 223 19.07 -3.92 -16.66
C LYS A 223 19.52 -2.57 -17.23
N HIS A 224 19.50 -2.42 -18.55
CA HIS A 224 19.83 -1.14 -19.17
C HIS A 224 18.84 -0.02 -18.79
N LEU A 225 17.54 -0.33 -18.68
CA LEU A 225 16.55 0.61 -18.17
C LEU A 225 16.79 0.99 -16.71
N LEU A 226 17.20 0.04 -15.87
CA LEU A 226 17.55 0.30 -14.48
C LEU A 226 18.74 1.28 -14.37
N VAL A 227 19.78 1.06 -15.16
CA VAL A 227 20.95 1.96 -15.23
C VAL A 227 20.53 3.35 -15.73
N ALA A 228 19.66 3.43 -16.74
CA ALA A 228 19.13 4.71 -17.21
C ALA A 228 18.29 5.42 -16.14
N ALA A 229 17.43 4.68 -15.44
CA ALA A 229 16.60 5.23 -14.37
C ALA A 229 17.44 5.80 -13.23
N ASP A 230 18.50 5.10 -12.82
CA ASP A 230 19.44 5.59 -11.82
C ASP A 230 20.19 6.85 -12.30
N ARG A 231 20.76 6.80 -13.52
CA ARG A 231 21.49 7.92 -14.15
C ARG A 231 20.68 9.21 -14.19
N TYR A 232 19.38 9.12 -14.42
CA TYR A 232 18.47 10.27 -14.52
C TYR A 232 17.58 10.48 -13.29
N ALA A 233 17.89 9.82 -12.17
CA ALA A 233 17.17 9.94 -10.90
C ALA A 233 15.65 9.70 -11.00
N MET A 234 15.24 8.70 -11.78
CA MET A 234 13.85 8.30 -11.99
C MET A 234 13.44 7.20 -11.00
N GLU A 235 13.24 7.55 -9.73
CA GLU A 235 13.08 6.58 -8.62
C GLU A 235 11.94 5.57 -8.84
N ARG A 236 10.77 6.02 -9.30
CA ARG A 236 9.64 5.11 -9.56
C ARG A 236 9.96 4.13 -10.69
N MET A 237 10.64 4.57 -11.74
CA MET A 237 11.09 3.70 -12.84
C MET A 237 12.11 2.68 -12.34
N LYS A 238 13.06 3.13 -11.52
CA LYS A 238 14.09 2.28 -10.89
C LYS A 238 13.46 1.14 -10.10
N LEU A 239 12.53 1.44 -9.20
CA LEU A 239 11.82 0.43 -8.40
C LEU A 239 10.99 -0.54 -9.24
N MET A 240 10.39 -0.08 -10.35
CA MET A 240 9.70 -0.97 -11.27
C MET A 240 10.66 -1.93 -11.98
N CYS A 241 11.82 -1.44 -12.45
CA CYS A 241 12.86 -2.28 -13.04
C CYS A 241 13.40 -3.30 -12.02
N GLU A 242 13.69 -2.88 -10.79
CA GLU A 242 14.10 -3.78 -9.70
C GLU A 242 13.04 -4.85 -9.42
N SER A 243 11.75 -4.47 -9.36
CA SER A 243 10.66 -5.43 -9.19
C SER A 243 10.59 -6.47 -10.30
N MET A 244 10.83 -6.07 -11.55
CA MET A 244 10.86 -6.99 -12.70
C MET A 244 12.03 -7.97 -12.61
N LEU A 245 13.21 -7.51 -12.18
CA LEU A 245 14.39 -8.37 -12.01
C LEU A 245 14.24 -9.32 -10.81
N CYS A 246 13.72 -8.85 -9.68
CA CYS A 246 13.52 -9.65 -8.47
C CYS A 246 12.55 -10.82 -8.67
N LYS A 247 11.46 -10.62 -9.43
CA LYS A 247 10.47 -11.68 -9.72
C LYS A 247 11.07 -12.89 -10.44
N ARG A 248 12.20 -12.72 -11.13
CA ARG A 248 12.89 -13.80 -11.86
C ARG A 248 13.81 -14.62 -10.96
N LEU A 249 14.53 -13.95 -10.05
CA LEU A 249 15.32 -14.64 -9.02
C LEU A 249 14.45 -15.58 -8.17
N SER A 250 13.20 -15.18 -7.87
CA SER A 250 12.26 -16.08 -7.18
C SER A 250 11.84 -17.28 -8.03
N ALA A 251 11.70 -17.15 -9.36
CA ALA A 251 11.31 -18.26 -10.22
C ALA A 251 12.43 -19.31 -10.39
N GLU A 252 13.69 -18.85 -10.50
CA GLU A 252 14.85 -19.75 -10.62
C GLU A 252 15.18 -20.46 -9.30
N SER A 253 15.00 -19.81 -8.15
CA SER A 253 15.29 -20.40 -6.83
C SER A 253 14.37 -21.57 -6.44
N VAL A 254 13.17 -21.68 -7.04
CA VAL A 254 12.23 -22.80 -6.78
C VAL A 254 12.60 -24.05 -7.59
N HIS A 255 13.28 -23.89 -8.73
CA HIS A 255 13.73 -25.03 -9.54
C HIS A 255 14.93 -25.79 -8.94
N HIS A 256 15.66 -25.21 -7.99
CA HIS A 256 16.77 -25.89 -7.30
C HIS A 256 16.41 -26.54 -5.95
N CYS A 257 15.23 -26.25 -5.38
CA CYS A 257 14.78 -26.89 -4.12
C CYS A 257 13.84 -28.09 -4.31
N SER A 258 13.53 -28.49 -5.54
CA SER A 258 12.65 -29.64 -5.84
C SER A 258 13.39 -30.88 -6.38
N SER A 259 14.73 -30.92 -6.26
CA SER A 259 15.57 -32.06 -6.68
C SER A 259 16.63 -32.44 -5.65
N SER A 260 16.31 -32.39 -4.36
CA SER A 260 17.15 -32.96 -3.29
C SER A 260 16.31 -33.70 -2.27
#